data_AF-N6UWJ4-F1
#
_entry.id   AF-N6UWJ4-F1
#
_cell.length_a   1.000
_cell.length_b   1.000
_cell.length_c   1.000
_cell.angle_alpha   90.00
_cell.angle_beta   90.00
_cell.angle_gamma   90.00
#
_symmetry.space_group_name_H-M   'P 1'
#
loop_
_entity.id
_entity.type
_entity.pdbx_description
1 polymer ?
#
loop_
_entity_poly.entity_id
_entity_poly.type
_entity_poly.pdbx_seq_one_letter_code
_entity_poly.pdbx_strand_id
1 'polypeptide(L)'
;MINVSGFPLCAKRLQFQRAKLNDDGMTHYWAAVAVATDLDDEKLTKFGGFDFNDMSEDNGQKLLGRLELFIKAGLANRKAKSGAGDMTAAETSIRAFLGSNGVKVSKLNGIEDYWRAARILWGDLVQESPKVRDVYTLVFQLNRIPKKQRPKTARANVSKLPQEWRAKP
;
A
#
# COMPACT_ATOMS: atom_id res chain seq x y z
N MET A 1 24.98 11.74 15.34
CA MET A 1 23.80 12.16 14.55
C MET A 1 23.32 11.00 13.71
N ILE A 2 22.11 10.52 13.95
CA ILE A 2 21.50 9.47 13.12
C ILE A 2 20.93 10.04 11.83
N ASN A 3 21.00 9.25 10.76
CA ASN A 3 20.45 9.64 9.47
C ASN A 3 19.10 8.98 9.21
N VAL A 4 18.03 9.74 9.41
CA VAL A 4 16.64 9.31 9.13
C VAL A 4 16.13 9.79 7.76
N SER A 5 16.99 10.32 6.89
CA SER A 5 16.58 10.83 5.57
C SER A 5 15.96 9.76 4.67
N GLY A 6 16.27 8.48 4.91
CA GLY A 6 15.66 7.33 4.24
C GLY A 6 14.18 7.09 4.63
N PHE A 7 13.70 7.76 5.68
CA PHE A 7 12.35 7.63 6.24
C PHE A 7 11.69 9.01 6.33
N PRO A 8 11.32 9.64 5.20
CA PRO A 8 10.94 11.05 5.16
C PRO A 8 9.68 11.39 5.97
N LEU A 9 8.70 10.50 6.08
CA LEU A 9 7.50 10.72 6.90
C LEU A 9 7.81 10.58 8.40
N CYS A 10 8.64 9.62 8.78
CA CYS A 10 9.18 9.49 10.13
C CYS A 10 10.01 10.71 10.51
N ALA A 11 10.94 11.16 9.64
CA ALA A 11 11.77 12.34 9.85
C ALA A 11 10.92 13.61 10.07
N LYS A 12 9.87 13.79 9.26
CA LYS A 12 8.92 14.90 9.42
C LYS A 12 8.21 14.87 10.77
N ARG A 13 7.80 13.69 11.25
CA ARG A 13 7.18 13.55 12.59
C ARG A 13 8.17 13.87 13.72
N LEU A 14 9.38 13.34 13.63
CA LEU A 14 10.45 13.60 14.60
C LEU A 14 10.78 15.10 14.68
N GLN A 15 10.75 15.80 13.54
CA GLN A 15 10.91 17.26 13.50
C GLN A 15 9.76 17.98 14.23
N PHE A 16 8.50 17.56 14.02
CA PHE A 16 7.35 18.13 14.75
C PHE A 16 7.44 17.90 16.26
N GLN A 17 7.92 16.72 16.67
CA GLN A 17 8.15 16.36 18.07
C GLN A 17 9.42 17.02 18.65
N ARG A 18 10.17 17.79 17.85
CA ARG A 18 11.45 18.42 18.24
C ARG A 18 12.47 17.40 18.77
N ALA A 19 12.48 16.20 18.21
CA ALA A 19 13.42 15.16 18.60
C ALA A 19 14.87 15.59 18.34
N LYS A 20 15.76 15.33 19.31
CA LYS A 20 17.19 15.67 19.21
C LYS A 20 17.94 14.57 18.47
N LEU A 21 17.91 14.61 17.14
CA LEU A 21 18.61 13.61 16.28
C LEU A 21 20.15 13.68 16.35
N ASN A 22 20.68 14.75 16.95
CA ASN A 22 22.10 14.98 17.13
C ASN A 22 22.61 14.47 18.49
N ASP A 23 21.72 13.99 19.35
CA ASP A 23 22.08 13.40 20.64
C ASP A 23 22.73 12.02 20.45
N ASP A 24 23.80 11.74 21.18
CA ASP A 24 24.54 10.48 21.09
C ASP A 24 23.71 9.29 21.59
N GLY A 25 22.72 9.52 22.45
CA GLY A 25 21.76 8.50 22.88
C GLY A 25 20.64 8.22 21.87
N MET A 26 20.51 9.02 20.81
CA MET A 26 19.42 8.91 19.85
C MET A 26 19.77 7.87 18.76
N THR A 27 19.36 6.62 18.97
CA THR A 27 19.52 5.52 18.00
C THR A 27 18.33 5.44 17.03
N HIS A 28 18.43 4.61 15.98
CA HIS A 28 17.28 4.37 15.09
C HIS A 28 16.10 3.74 15.84
N TYR A 29 16.39 2.93 16.86
CA TYR A 29 15.36 2.37 17.75
C TYR A 29 14.62 3.47 18.51
N TRP A 30 15.33 4.37 19.19
CA TRP A 30 14.70 5.45 19.96
C TRP A 30 13.94 6.43 19.06
N ALA A 31 14.45 6.68 17.85
CA ALA A 31 13.71 7.43 16.84
C ALA A 31 12.42 6.71 16.42
N ALA A 32 12.44 5.37 16.27
CA ALA A 32 11.23 4.60 15.98
C ALA A 32 10.19 4.68 17.10
N VAL A 33 10.63 4.56 18.36
CA VAL A 33 9.76 4.70 19.54
C VAL A 33 9.11 6.08 19.60
N ALA A 34 9.89 7.15 19.38
CA ALA A 34 9.37 8.51 19.35
C ALA A 34 8.31 8.70 18.23
N VAL A 35 8.57 8.17 17.04
CA VAL A 35 7.59 8.19 15.93
C VAL A 35 6.31 7.42 16.29
N ALA A 36 6.44 6.28 16.98
CA ALA A 36 5.33 5.41 17.35
C ALA A 36 4.47 5.95 18.49
N THR A 37 5.02 6.81 19.36
CA THR A 37 4.36 7.31 20.59
C THR A 37 2.99 7.95 20.32
N ASP A 38 2.85 8.67 19.20
CA ASP A 38 1.59 9.34 18.82
C ASP A 38 0.71 8.51 17.86
N LEU A 39 1.01 7.22 17.72
CA LEU A 39 0.27 6.30 16.86
C LEU A 39 -0.59 5.37 17.73
N ASP A 40 -1.70 4.92 17.14
CA ASP A 40 -2.67 4.07 17.82
C ASP A 40 -2.17 2.63 17.87
N ASP A 41 -1.97 2.09 19.07
CA ASP A 41 -1.42 0.75 19.34
C ASP A 41 -2.25 -0.36 18.69
N GLU A 42 -3.58 -0.25 18.66
CA GLU A 42 -4.42 -1.25 17.97
C GLU A 42 -4.15 -1.24 16.47
N LYS A 43 -3.92 -0.05 15.89
CA LYS A 43 -3.61 0.07 14.47
C LYS A 43 -2.21 -0.43 14.13
N LEU A 44 -1.24 -0.18 15.01
CA LEU A 44 0.12 -0.73 14.86
C LEU A 44 0.09 -2.26 14.95
N THR A 45 -0.63 -2.80 15.93
CA THR A 45 -0.81 -4.25 16.12
C THR A 45 -1.46 -4.89 14.89
N LYS A 46 -2.56 -4.30 14.38
CA LYS A 46 -3.24 -4.78 13.16
C LYS A 46 -2.35 -4.69 11.91
N PHE A 47 -1.49 -3.69 11.81
CA PHE A 47 -0.55 -3.54 10.69
C PHE A 47 0.60 -4.56 10.76
N GLY A 48 0.99 -4.95 11.97
CA GLY A 48 1.95 -6.00 12.24
C GLY A 48 3.38 -5.69 11.80
N GLY A 49 4.32 -6.56 12.22
CA GLY A 49 5.74 -6.43 11.90
C GLY A 49 6.48 -5.37 12.71
N PHE A 50 5.98 -5.06 13.90
CA PHE A 50 6.69 -4.27 14.90
C PHE A 50 7.11 -5.18 16.04
N ASP A 51 8.40 -5.21 16.33
CA ASP A 51 8.94 -5.83 17.53
C ASP A 51 9.70 -4.75 18.30
N PHE A 52 9.13 -4.24 19.39
CA PHE A 52 9.77 -3.24 20.23
C PHE A 52 10.60 -3.85 21.36
N ASN A 53 10.64 -5.18 21.49
CA ASN A 53 11.43 -5.87 22.52
C ASN A 53 12.92 -5.97 22.14
N ASP A 54 13.24 -5.96 20.84
CA ASP A 54 14.62 -5.89 20.35
C ASP A 54 15.05 -4.42 20.19
N MET A 55 16.00 -3.98 21.01
CA MET A 55 16.54 -2.61 20.98
C MET A 55 17.75 -2.45 20.04
N SER A 56 18.06 -3.45 19.22
CA SER A 56 19.18 -3.40 18.28
C SER A 56 19.01 -2.31 17.22
N GLU A 57 20.14 -1.83 16.71
CA GLU A 57 20.15 -0.79 15.67
C GLU A 57 19.54 -1.29 14.34
N ASP A 58 19.79 -2.56 14.00
CA ASP A 58 19.19 -3.22 12.83
C ASP A 58 17.66 -3.28 12.94
N ASN A 59 17.14 -3.63 14.14
CA ASN A 59 15.71 -3.58 14.37
C ASN A 59 15.16 -2.16 14.36
N GLY A 60 15.89 -1.17 14.90
CA GLY A 60 15.54 0.24 14.81
C GLY A 60 15.29 0.72 13.38
N GLN A 61 16.17 0.33 12.44
CA GLN A 61 15.98 0.64 11.02
C GLN A 61 14.75 -0.06 10.42
N LYS A 62 14.52 -1.33 10.77
CA LYS A 62 13.34 -2.09 10.35
C LYS A 62 12.05 -1.45 10.86
N LEU A 63 12.01 -1.05 12.13
CA LEU A 63 10.89 -0.36 12.75
C LEU A 63 10.61 0.97 12.05
N LEU A 64 11.62 1.80 11.80
CA LEU A 64 11.45 3.05 11.06
C LEU A 64 10.91 2.82 9.64
N GLY A 65 11.45 1.83 8.93
CA GLY A 65 10.95 1.45 7.60
C GLY A 65 9.49 0.98 7.65
N ARG A 66 9.10 0.24 8.68
CA ARG A 66 7.72 -0.24 8.86
C ARG A 66 6.77 0.89 9.26
N LEU A 67 7.20 1.81 10.12
CA LEU A 67 6.45 3.00 10.52
C LEU A 67 6.25 3.94 9.32
N GLU A 68 7.27 4.10 8.47
CA GLU A 68 7.18 4.87 7.23
C GLU A 68 6.06 4.32 6.33
N LEU A 69 6.01 2.99 6.16
CA LEU A 69 4.96 2.31 5.41
C LEU A 69 3.58 2.47 6.07
N PHE A 70 3.50 2.35 7.39
CA PHE A 70 2.26 2.53 8.15
C PHE A 70 1.71 3.95 8.00
N ILE A 71 2.55 4.97 8.15
CA ILE A 71 2.16 6.38 8.00
C ILE A 71 1.74 6.66 6.56
N LYS A 72 2.45 6.12 5.58
CA LYS A 72 2.10 6.24 4.15
C LYS A 72 0.74 5.61 3.85
N ALA A 73 0.47 4.42 4.40
CA ALA A 73 -0.84 3.77 4.29
C ALA A 73 -1.95 4.58 4.97
N GLY A 74 -1.69 5.14 6.16
CA GLY A 74 -2.63 6.01 6.88
C GLY A 74 -2.94 7.33 6.14
N LEU A 75 -1.96 7.93 5.45
CA LEU A 75 -2.16 9.12 4.62
C LEU A 75 -2.92 8.79 3.33
N ALA A 76 -2.64 7.65 2.70
CA ALA A 76 -3.43 7.14 1.59
C ALA A 76 -4.89 6.91 2.03
N ASN A 77 -5.10 6.36 3.22
CA ASN A 77 -6.41 6.16 3.83
C ASN A 77 -7.12 7.47 4.18
N ARG A 78 -6.42 8.52 4.64
CA ARG A 78 -7.04 9.84 4.88
C ARG A 78 -7.48 10.53 3.58
N LYS A 79 -6.76 10.34 2.48
CA LYS A 79 -7.21 10.76 1.14
C LYS A 79 -8.31 9.87 0.56
N ALA A 80 -8.40 8.60 0.99
CA ALA A 80 -9.40 7.63 0.53
C ALA A 80 -10.67 7.56 1.42
N LYS A 81 -10.65 8.14 2.63
CA LYS A 81 -11.77 8.13 3.61
C LYS A 81 -12.99 8.97 3.21
N SER A 82 -13.07 9.43 1.96
CA SER A 82 -14.31 9.97 1.38
C SER A 82 -15.24 8.90 0.80
N GLY A 83 -15.04 7.60 1.05
CA GLY A 83 -16.10 6.61 0.79
C GLY A 83 -15.72 5.12 0.89
N ALA A 84 -16.59 4.38 1.57
CA ALA A 84 -16.80 2.91 1.55
C ALA A 84 -15.94 2.04 2.50
N GLY A 85 -16.66 1.11 3.17
CA GLY A 85 -16.24 0.35 4.36
C GLY A 85 -15.16 -0.70 4.16
N ASP A 86 -14.50 -1.04 5.28
CA ASP A 86 -13.68 -2.23 5.59
C ASP A 86 -12.77 -2.82 4.50
N MET A 87 -12.32 -1.98 3.58
CA MET A 87 -11.50 -2.36 2.45
C MET A 87 -10.12 -1.76 2.60
N THR A 88 -9.07 -2.57 2.43
CA THR A 88 -7.69 -2.06 2.55
C THR A 88 -7.40 -1.04 1.44
N ALA A 89 -6.50 -0.08 1.69
CA ALA A 89 -6.12 0.94 0.69
C ALA A 89 -5.70 0.31 -0.65
N ALA A 90 -5.01 -0.83 -0.58
CA ALA A 90 -4.56 -1.57 -1.75
C ALA A 90 -5.77 -2.13 -2.52
N GLU A 91 -6.74 -2.72 -1.83
CA GLU A 91 -7.95 -3.26 -2.45
C GLU A 91 -8.84 -2.15 -3.03
N THR A 92 -9.01 -1.03 -2.31
CA THR A 92 -9.66 0.16 -2.85
C THR A 92 -8.96 0.66 -4.11
N SER A 93 -7.63 0.69 -4.11
CA SER A 93 -6.84 1.09 -5.28
C SER A 93 -7.04 0.14 -6.46
N ILE A 94 -7.07 -1.18 -6.24
CA ILE A 94 -7.34 -2.16 -7.30
C ILE A 94 -8.75 -1.96 -7.85
N ARG A 95 -9.75 -1.88 -6.99
CA ARG A 95 -11.14 -1.73 -7.42
C ARG A 95 -11.35 -0.40 -8.16
N ALA A 96 -10.75 0.70 -7.71
CA ALA A 96 -10.77 1.96 -8.43
C ALA A 96 -10.08 1.83 -9.82
N PHE A 97 -8.95 1.13 -9.88
CA PHE A 97 -8.22 0.90 -11.12
C PHE A 97 -9.01 0.05 -12.11
N LEU A 98 -9.56 -1.08 -11.66
CA LEU A 98 -10.42 -1.96 -12.47
C LEU A 98 -11.70 -1.23 -12.91
N GLY A 99 -12.34 -0.50 -11.99
CA GLY A 99 -13.54 0.29 -12.26
C GLY A 99 -13.33 1.35 -13.33
N SER A 100 -12.23 2.09 -13.24
CA SER A 100 -11.85 3.11 -14.24
C SER A 100 -11.60 2.53 -15.64
N ASN A 101 -11.41 1.21 -15.72
CA ASN A 101 -11.13 0.47 -16.96
C ASN A 101 -12.29 -0.46 -17.36
N GLY A 102 -13.52 -0.20 -16.88
CA GLY A 102 -14.74 -0.84 -17.37
C GLY A 102 -15.18 -2.08 -16.61
N VAL A 103 -14.62 -2.34 -15.43
CA VAL A 103 -15.02 -3.48 -14.58
C VAL A 103 -16.07 -3.07 -13.55
N LYS A 104 -17.15 -3.83 -13.45
CA LYS A 104 -18.15 -3.72 -12.40
C LYS A 104 -17.63 -4.38 -11.11
N VAL A 105 -16.84 -3.63 -10.35
CA VAL A 105 -16.14 -4.15 -9.16
C VAL A 105 -17.06 -4.67 -8.05
N SER A 106 -18.33 -4.24 -8.01
CA SER A 106 -19.33 -4.80 -7.08
C SER A 106 -19.70 -6.26 -7.35
N LYS A 107 -19.24 -6.85 -8.45
CA LYS A 107 -19.44 -8.26 -8.81
C LYS A 107 -18.19 -9.14 -8.65
N LEU A 108 -17.10 -8.57 -8.14
CA LEU A 108 -15.87 -9.28 -7.83
C LEU A 108 -15.87 -9.64 -6.34
N ASN A 109 -15.70 -10.92 -6.03
CA ASN A 109 -15.87 -11.52 -4.70
C ASN A 109 -14.54 -11.75 -3.96
N GLY A 110 -13.43 -11.20 -4.46
CA GLY A 110 -12.16 -11.24 -3.74
C GLY A 110 -10.94 -11.19 -4.66
N ILE A 111 -9.80 -11.54 -4.08
CA ILE A 111 -8.48 -11.41 -4.71
C ILE A 111 -8.36 -12.17 -6.04
N GLU A 112 -8.89 -13.38 -6.13
CA GLU A 112 -8.81 -14.19 -7.35
C GLU A 112 -9.55 -13.55 -8.52
N ASP A 113 -10.70 -12.93 -8.25
CA ASP A 113 -11.47 -12.20 -9.27
C ASP A 113 -10.72 -10.94 -9.73
N TYR A 114 -9.99 -10.27 -8.84
CA TYR A 114 -9.15 -9.14 -9.20
C TYR A 114 -8.01 -9.56 -10.14
N TRP A 115 -7.29 -10.63 -9.81
CA TRP A 115 -6.23 -11.17 -10.65
C TRP A 115 -6.75 -11.62 -12.01
N ARG A 116 -7.89 -12.32 -12.03
CA ARG A 116 -8.52 -12.79 -13.26
C ARG A 116 -8.96 -11.63 -14.15
N ALA A 117 -9.63 -10.63 -13.58
CA ALA A 117 -10.04 -9.44 -14.33
C ALA A 117 -8.81 -8.69 -14.88
N ALA A 118 -7.75 -8.54 -14.08
CA ALA A 118 -6.51 -7.89 -14.51
C ALA A 118 -5.80 -8.66 -15.64
N ARG A 119 -5.72 -9.99 -15.56
CA ARG A 119 -5.15 -10.83 -16.64
C ARG A 119 -5.97 -10.75 -17.92
N ILE A 120 -7.29 -10.73 -17.84
CA ILE A 120 -8.15 -10.56 -19.04
C ILE A 120 -7.89 -9.20 -19.69
N LEU A 121 -7.79 -8.12 -18.90
CA LEU A 121 -7.66 -6.77 -19.42
C LEU A 121 -6.27 -6.46 -19.98
N TRP A 122 -5.20 -6.92 -19.33
CA TRP A 122 -3.83 -6.52 -19.67
C TRP A 122 -2.91 -7.67 -20.08
N GLY A 123 -3.40 -8.91 -20.09
CA GLY A 123 -2.65 -10.07 -20.53
C GLY A 123 -1.29 -10.14 -19.86
N ASP A 124 -0.24 -10.33 -20.67
CA ASP A 124 1.15 -10.58 -20.24
C ASP A 124 1.81 -9.44 -19.46
N LEU A 125 1.17 -8.28 -19.38
CA LEU A 125 1.60 -7.19 -18.51
C LEU A 125 1.33 -7.46 -17.02
N VAL A 126 0.48 -8.46 -16.72
CA VAL A 126 0.22 -8.97 -15.39
C VAL A 126 0.75 -10.41 -15.36
N GLN A 127 1.63 -10.71 -14.40
CA GLN A 127 2.21 -12.03 -14.25
C GLN A 127 1.14 -13.03 -13.81
N GLU A 128 1.10 -14.20 -14.43
CA GLU A 128 0.12 -15.24 -14.13
C GLU A 128 0.38 -15.95 -12.80
N SER A 129 1.66 -16.21 -12.51
CA SER A 129 2.10 -16.95 -11.32
C SER A 129 3.21 -16.17 -10.59
N PRO A 130 2.87 -15.06 -9.91
CA PRO A 130 3.84 -14.37 -9.07
C PRO A 130 4.24 -15.24 -7.86
N LYS A 131 5.43 -15.00 -7.30
CA LYS A 131 5.89 -15.70 -6.08
C LYS A 131 4.95 -15.49 -4.88
N VAL A 132 4.28 -14.34 -4.83
CA VAL A 132 3.26 -13.99 -3.83
C VAL A 132 2.04 -13.46 -4.58
N ARG A 133 0.87 -14.06 -4.35
CA ARG A 133 -0.39 -13.70 -5.01
C ARG A 133 -1.31 -12.95 -4.05
N ASP A 134 -0.88 -11.73 -3.68
CA ASP A 134 -1.62 -10.85 -2.77
C ASP A 134 -2.10 -9.55 -3.45
N VAL A 135 -2.93 -8.76 -2.75
CA VAL A 135 -3.49 -7.49 -3.25
C VAL A 135 -2.37 -6.47 -3.51
N TYR A 136 -1.33 -6.44 -2.68
CA TYR A 136 -0.22 -5.48 -2.82
C TYR A 136 0.62 -5.76 -4.07
N THR A 137 0.86 -7.04 -4.37
CA THR A 137 1.57 -7.51 -5.56
C THR A 137 0.79 -7.16 -6.81
N LEU A 138 -0.53 -7.33 -6.80
CA LEU A 138 -1.37 -6.92 -7.93
C LEU A 138 -1.35 -5.41 -8.16
N VAL A 139 -1.47 -4.60 -7.10
CA VAL A 139 -1.33 -3.12 -7.19
C VAL A 139 0.02 -2.75 -7.80
N PHE A 140 1.10 -3.38 -7.34
CA PHE A 140 2.44 -3.13 -7.83
C PHE A 140 2.55 -3.42 -9.34
N GLN A 141 2.03 -4.56 -9.81
CA GLN A 141 2.05 -4.92 -11.23
C GLN A 141 1.22 -3.96 -12.09
N LEU A 142 -0.01 -3.63 -11.66
CA LEU A 142 -0.88 -2.69 -12.36
C LEU A 142 -0.26 -1.28 -12.47
N ASN A 143 0.46 -0.84 -11.44
CA ASN A 143 1.15 0.45 -11.43
C ASN A 143 2.39 0.50 -12.36
N ARG A 144 2.98 -0.64 -12.71
CA ARG A 144 4.10 -0.71 -13.67
C ARG A 144 3.64 -0.66 -15.13
N ILE A 145 2.36 -0.96 -15.40
CA ILE A 145 1.80 -0.79 -16.74
C ILE A 145 1.92 0.68 -17.15
N PRO A 146 2.46 1.03 -18.33
CA PRO A 146 2.58 2.42 -18.75
C PRO A 146 1.22 3.14 -18.82
N LYS A 147 1.13 4.37 -18.28
CA LYS A 147 -0.13 5.13 -18.17
C LYS A 147 -0.92 5.23 -19.49
N LYS A 148 -0.23 5.41 -20.61
CA LYS A 148 -0.84 5.50 -21.95
C LYS A 148 -1.39 4.16 -22.48
N GLN A 149 -0.80 3.04 -22.05
CA GLN A 149 -1.20 1.69 -22.49
C GLN A 149 -2.39 1.16 -21.69
N ARG A 150 -2.49 1.51 -20.39
CA ARG A 150 -3.55 1.04 -19.48
C ARG A 150 -4.96 1.09 -20.07
N PRO A 151 -5.51 2.27 -20.45
CA PRO A 151 -6.88 2.35 -20.96
C PRO A 151 -7.00 1.77 -22.36
N LYS A 152 -5.95 1.86 -23.19
CA LYS A 152 -5.97 1.35 -24.57
C LYS A 152 -6.12 -0.18 -24.57
N THR A 153 -5.26 -0.88 -23.84
CA THR A 153 -5.28 -2.34 -23.75
C THR A 153 -6.54 -2.83 -23.03
N ALA A 154 -6.93 -2.16 -21.94
CA ALA A 154 -8.14 -2.53 -21.21
C ALA A 154 -9.38 -2.43 -22.11
N ARG A 155 -9.62 -1.28 -22.78
CA ARG A 155 -10.78 -1.09 -23.66
C ARG A 155 -10.88 -2.15 -24.77
N ALA A 156 -9.75 -2.57 -25.34
CA ALA A 156 -9.72 -3.61 -26.35
C ALA A 156 -10.13 -4.99 -25.81
N ASN A 157 -10.01 -5.21 -24.51
CA ASN A 157 -10.24 -6.49 -23.84
C ASN A 157 -11.45 -6.50 -22.89
N VAL A 158 -12.11 -5.36 -22.62
CA VAL A 158 -13.29 -5.29 -21.73
C VAL A 158 -14.39 -6.26 -22.19
N SER A 159 -14.57 -6.45 -23.49
CA SER A 159 -15.53 -7.39 -24.08
C SER A 159 -15.19 -8.86 -23.80
N LYS A 160 -13.99 -9.18 -23.31
CA LYS A 160 -13.57 -10.54 -22.93
C LYS A 160 -13.86 -10.86 -21.46
N LEU A 161 -14.21 -9.87 -20.64
CA LEU A 161 -14.63 -10.10 -19.25
C LEU A 161 -15.97 -10.88 -19.22
N PRO A 162 -16.25 -11.66 -18.16
CA PRO A 162 -17.59 -12.19 -17.91
C PRO A 162 -18.64 -11.07 -17.95
N GLN A 163 -19.83 -11.36 -18.49
CA GLN A 163 -20.85 -10.34 -18.76
C GLN A 163 -21.27 -9.61 -17.47
N GLU A 164 -21.37 -10.34 -16.37
CA GLU A 164 -21.67 -9.84 -15.03
C GLU A 164 -20.61 -8.88 -14.48
N TRP A 165 -19.37 -8.96 -14.97
CA TRP A 165 -18.25 -8.11 -14.54
C TRP A 165 -18.06 -6.88 -15.43
N ARG A 166 -18.79 -6.75 -16.54
CA ARG A 166 -18.70 -5.57 -17.40
C ARG A 166 -19.49 -4.42 -16.77
N ALA A 167 -18.87 -3.26 -16.62
CA ALA A 167 -19.61 -2.04 -16.36
C ALA A 167 -20.50 -1.76 -17.58
N LYS A 168 -21.80 -1.48 -17.36
CA LYS A 168 -22.68 -1.08 -18.46
C LYS A 168 -22.13 0.21 -19.09
N PRO A 169 -22.20 0.36 -20.43
CA PRO A 169 -21.87 1.61 -21.08
C PRO A 169 -22.75 2.75 -20.59
#